data_AF-A0A4U3B7I2-F1
#
_entry.id   AF-A0A4U3B7I2-F1
#
_cell.length_a   1.000
_cell.length_b   1.000
_cell.length_c   1.000
_cell.angle_alpha   90.00
_cell.angle_beta   90.00
_cell.angle_gamma   90.00
#
_symmetry.space_group_name_H-M   'P 1'
#
loop_
_entity.id
_entity.type
_entity.pdbx_description
1 polymer ?
#
loop_
_entity_poly.entity_id
_entity_poly.type
_entity_poly.pdbx_seq_one_letter_code
_entity_poly.pdbx_strand_id
1 'polypeptide(L)'
;MKKCIILLFSILLLIPIHTSAQTSSKPKVLVLYSTQDDKITNNIQILNTQLGHFTNDITTKSLKKANEITNSSSYTHIVYIGQQKEEFPIETKQLLENFSGPVLVLGQNVEQLSN
;
A
#
# COMPACT_ATOMS: atom_id res chain seq x y z
N MET A 1 -26.17 44.47 18.07
CA MET A 1 -26.28 42.99 18.20
C MET A 1 -25.98 42.26 16.90
N LYS A 2 -26.72 42.48 15.78
CA LYS A 2 -26.47 41.79 14.49
C LYS A 2 -25.03 41.93 13.94
N LYS A 3 -24.42 43.11 14.03
CA LYS A 3 -23.03 43.35 13.56
C LYS A 3 -21.96 42.59 14.37
N CYS A 4 -22.15 42.45 15.68
CA CYS A 4 -21.25 41.65 16.53
C CYS A 4 -21.36 40.16 16.22
N ILE A 5 -22.57 39.67 15.90
CA ILE A 5 -22.80 38.27 15.51
C ILE A 5 -22.10 37.96 14.17
N ILE A 6 -22.17 38.88 13.21
CA ILE A 6 -21.48 38.73 11.91
C ILE A 6 -19.96 38.73 12.10
N LEU A 7 -19.43 39.61 12.96
CA LEU A 7 -18.00 39.66 13.28
C LEU A 7 -17.53 38.34 13.93
N LEU A 8 -18.31 37.81 14.87
CA LEU A 8 -18.03 36.54 15.55
C LEU A 8 -18.00 35.36 14.54
N PHE A 9 -18.95 35.33 13.61
CA PHE A 9 -19.01 34.28 12.58
C PHE A 9 -17.83 34.35 11.61
N SER A 10 -17.39 35.57 11.26
CA SER A 10 -16.23 35.78 10.39
C SER A 10 -14.91 35.35 11.05
N ILE A 11 -14.79 35.49 12.37
CA ILE A 11 -13.64 35.02 13.14
C ILE A 11 -13.60 33.49 13.20
N LEU A 12 -14.78 32.85 13.28
CA LEU A 12 -14.87 31.39 13.33
C LEU A 12 -14.37 30.70 12.04
N LEU A 13 -14.53 31.36 10.88
CA LEU A 13 -14.07 30.86 9.58
C LEU A 13 -12.55 30.95 9.38
N LEU A 14 -11.85 31.71 10.22
CA LEU A 14 -10.39 31.87 10.15
C LEU A 14 -9.64 30.78 10.93
N ILE A 15 -10.35 29.90 11.64
CA ILE A 15 -9.73 28.79 12.36
C ILE A 15 -9.33 27.72 11.33
N PRO A 16 -8.03 27.42 11.17
CA PRO A 16 -7.60 26.38 10.26
C PRO A 16 -8.17 25.04 10.71
N ILE A 17 -8.96 24.41 9.84
CA ILE A 17 -9.44 23.05 10.06
C ILE A 17 -8.27 22.13 9.75
N HIS A 18 -7.58 21.66 10.79
CA HIS A 18 -6.56 20.62 10.64
C HIS A 18 -7.26 19.29 10.33
N THR A 19 -7.46 19.00 9.04
CA THR A 19 -7.81 17.65 8.61
C THR A 19 -6.56 16.79 8.75
N SER A 20 -6.44 16.06 9.85
CA SER A 20 -5.49 14.94 9.88
C SER A 20 -6.01 13.88 8.93
N ALA A 21 -5.20 13.48 7.96
CA ALA A 21 -5.44 12.26 7.18
C ALA A 21 -5.18 11.01 8.06
N GLN A 22 -5.68 11.02 9.30
CA GLN A 22 -5.64 9.86 10.18
C GLN A 22 -6.71 8.89 9.68
N THR A 23 -6.33 7.98 8.80
CA THR A 23 -7.16 6.82 8.50
C THR A 23 -7.36 6.05 9.81
N SER A 24 -8.60 5.70 10.16
CA SER A 24 -8.89 4.98 11.41
C SER A 24 -8.26 3.58 11.45
N SER A 25 -7.90 3.01 10.30
CA SER A 25 -7.21 1.75 10.17
C SER A 25 -5.69 1.92 10.25
N LYS A 26 -5.04 1.13 11.11
CA LYS A 26 -3.59 0.96 11.10
C LYS A 26 -3.17 0.32 9.78
N PRO A 27 -2.21 0.89 9.03
CA PRO A 27 -1.78 0.29 7.78
C PRO A 27 -1.19 -1.10 8.04
N LYS A 28 -1.68 -2.08 7.29
CA LYS A 28 -1.14 -3.44 7.20
C LYS A 28 -0.78 -3.72 5.74
N VAL A 29 0.48 -4.06 5.47
CA VAL A 29 1.06 -4.08 4.12
C VAL A 29 1.49 -5.49 3.76
N LEU A 30 1.08 -5.94 2.58
CA LEU A 30 1.61 -7.14 1.93
C LEU A 30 2.65 -6.74 0.89
N VAL A 31 3.88 -7.24 1.03
CA VAL A 31 4.94 -7.08 0.04
C VAL A 31 5.11 -8.39 -0.73
N LEU A 32 4.83 -8.37 -2.02
CA LEU A 32 5.08 -9.46 -2.95
C LEU A 32 6.37 -9.21 -3.71
N TYR A 33 7.26 -10.20 -3.77
CA TYR A 33 8.52 -10.05 -4.49
C TYR A 33 8.77 -11.15 -5.51
N SER A 34 9.50 -10.78 -6.55
CA SER A 34 9.99 -11.66 -7.60
C SER A 34 11.50 -11.47 -7.72
N THR A 35 12.26 -12.54 -7.47
CA THR A 35 13.73 -12.55 -7.48
C THR A 35 14.25 -13.86 -8.09
N GLN A 36 15.50 -13.84 -8.57
CA GLN A 36 16.07 -14.94 -9.33
C GLN A 36 16.11 -16.27 -8.54
N ASP A 37 16.45 -16.22 -7.25
CA ASP A 37 16.61 -17.39 -6.38
C ASP A 37 15.49 -17.53 -5.33
N ASP A 38 14.38 -16.80 -5.51
CA ASP A 38 13.25 -16.76 -4.59
C ASP A 38 13.63 -16.33 -3.15
N LYS A 39 14.70 -15.53 -3.01
CA LYS A 39 15.13 -14.97 -1.72
C LYS A 39 14.91 -13.48 -1.65
N ILE A 40 14.77 -13.01 -0.40
CA ILE A 40 14.78 -11.58 -0.08
C ILE A 40 16.18 -11.03 -0.37
N THR A 41 16.25 -10.06 -1.27
CA THR A 41 17.48 -9.34 -1.62
C THR A 41 17.60 -8.04 -0.83
N ASN A 42 18.78 -7.41 -0.87
CA ASN A 42 19.00 -6.12 -0.22
C ASN A 42 18.00 -5.04 -0.67
N ASN A 43 17.61 -5.03 -1.95
CA ASN A 43 16.64 -4.07 -2.46
C ASN A 43 15.24 -4.25 -1.82
N ILE A 44 14.82 -5.50 -1.56
CA ILE A 44 13.57 -5.80 -0.84
C ILE A 44 13.71 -5.40 0.62
N GLN A 45 14.86 -5.67 1.23
CA GLN A 45 15.13 -5.27 2.62
C GLN A 45 15.07 -3.74 2.78
N ILE A 46 15.69 -2.99 1.86
CA ILE A 46 15.64 -1.53 1.83
C ILE A 46 14.20 -1.05 1.69
N LEU A 47 13.43 -1.61 0.75
CA LEU A 47 12.01 -1.29 0.59
C LEU A 47 11.23 -1.53 1.90
N ASN A 48 11.41 -2.68 2.54
CA ASN A 48 10.78 -2.98 3.83
C ASN A 48 11.18 -2.00 4.92
N THR A 49 12.44 -1.57 5.00
CA THR A 49 12.89 -0.53 5.93
C THR A 49 12.18 0.79 5.67
N GLN A 50 12.02 1.19 4.41
CA GLN A 50 11.28 2.41 4.06
C GLN A 50 9.80 2.32 4.44
N LEU A 51 9.15 1.18 4.16
CA LEU A 51 7.77 0.92 4.57
C LEU A 51 7.61 0.92 6.10
N GLY A 52 8.66 0.50 6.82
CA GLY A 52 8.75 0.51 8.29
C GLY A 52 8.52 1.88 8.93
N HIS A 53 8.80 2.98 8.22
CA HIS A 53 8.51 4.33 8.70
C HIS A 53 7.00 4.64 8.77
N PHE A 54 6.18 3.91 8.02
CA PHE A 54 4.74 4.09 7.95
C PHE A 54 3.96 3.04 8.74
N THR A 55 4.48 1.81 8.83
CA THR A 55 3.88 0.74 9.63
C THR A 55 4.88 -0.35 10.00
N ASN A 56 4.62 -1.00 11.13
CA ASN A 56 5.35 -2.21 11.54
C ASN A 56 4.62 -3.51 11.14
N ASP A 57 3.41 -3.44 10.59
CA ASP A 57 2.62 -4.61 10.17
C ASP A 57 2.85 -4.88 8.68
N ILE A 58 3.99 -5.51 8.38
CA ILE A 58 4.46 -5.83 7.03
C ILE A 58 4.62 -7.33 6.91
N THR A 59 3.96 -7.93 5.92
CA THR A 59 4.17 -9.33 5.54
C THR A 59 4.87 -9.38 4.19
N THR A 60 6.04 -10.02 4.10
CA THR A 60 6.78 -10.18 2.84
C THR A 60 6.72 -11.61 2.36
N LYS A 61 6.26 -11.82 1.13
CA LYS A 61 6.05 -13.13 0.51
C LYS A 61 6.58 -13.14 -0.92
N SER A 62 7.09 -14.29 -1.32
CA SER A 62 7.39 -14.54 -2.74
C SER A 62 6.09 -14.51 -3.54
N LEU A 63 6.18 -13.96 -4.75
CA LEU A 63 5.14 -14.02 -5.78
C LEU A 63 4.68 -15.46 -6.03
N LYS A 64 5.61 -16.44 -6.00
CA LYS A 64 5.32 -17.86 -6.22
C LYS A 64 4.50 -18.50 -5.11
N LYS A 65 4.35 -17.82 -3.97
CA LYS A 65 3.59 -18.27 -2.80
C LYS A 65 2.32 -17.44 -2.58
N ALA A 66 1.84 -16.73 -3.60
CA ALA A 66 0.62 -15.93 -3.50
C ALA A 66 -0.62 -16.76 -3.17
N ASN A 67 -0.65 -18.03 -3.57
CA ASN A 67 -1.70 -18.99 -3.20
C ASN A 67 -1.81 -19.26 -1.69
N GLU A 68 -0.75 -19.01 -0.90
CA GLU A 68 -0.79 -19.12 0.57
C GLU A 68 -1.55 -17.94 1.22
N ILE A 69 -1.89 -16.91 0.46
CA ILE A 69 -2.51 -15.67 0.96
C ILE A 69 -4.03 -15.84 0.96
N THR A 70 -4.54 -16.42 2.04
CA THR A 70 -5.98 -16.73 2.17
C THR A 70 -6.83 -15.56 2.65
N ASN A 71 -6.22 -14.51 3.21
CA ASN A 71 -6.93 -13.37 3.79
C ASN A 71 -6.38 -12.03 3.26
N SER A 72 -6.41 -11.88 1.94
CA SER A 72 -5.94 -10.67 1.25
C SER A 72 -6.67 -9.41 1.70
N SER A 73 -7.96 -9.50 2.04
CA SER A 73 -8.80 -8.39 2.53
C SER A 73 -8.36 -7.85 3.89
N SER A 74 -7.54 -8.59 4.66
CA SER A 74 -6.98 -8.07 5.91
C SER A 74 -5.86 -7.06 5.69
N TYR A 75 -5.24 -7.04 4.51
CA TYR A 75 -4.23 -6.04 4.16
C TYR A 75 -4.91 -4.76 3.70
N THR A 76 -4.30 -3.64 4.06
CA THR A 76 -4.74 -2.31 3.62
C THR A 76 -4.04 -1.86 2.34
N HIS A 77 -2.83 -2.36 2.08
CA HIS A 77 -2.01 -2.02 0.92
C HIS A 77 -1.29 -3.27 0.40
N ILE A 78 -1.06 -3.32 -0.91
CA ILE A 78 -0.14 -4.27 -1.52
C ILE A 78 1.00 -3.51 -2.19
N VAL A 79 2.22 -4.00 -2.02
CA VAL A 79 3.40 -3.54 -2.75
C VAL A 79 4.01 -4.73 -3.49
N TYR A 80 4.19 -4.62 -4.79
CA TYR A 80 4.90 -5.60 -5.61
C TYR A 80 6.24 -5.03 -6.07
N ILE A 81 7.30 -5.87 -6.01
CA ILE A 81 8.61 -5.56 -6.58
C ILE A 81 9.16 -6.73 -7.42
N GLY A 82 9.35 -6.49 -8.71
CA GLY A 82 9.95 -7.41 -9.67
C GLY A 82 11.41 -7.09 -9.97
N GLN A 83 12.34 -7.97 -9.59
CA GLN A 83 13.77 -7.82 -9.89
C GLN A 83 14.22 -8.65 -11.08
N GLN A 84 13.36 -9.53 -11.57
CA GLN A 84 13.66 -10.42 -12.68
C GLN A 84 12.39 -10.65 -13.51
N LYS A 85 12.54 -11.07 -14.77
CA LYS A 85 11.42 -11.31 -15.67
C LYS A 85 10.82 -12.68 -15.42
N GLU A 86 9.56 -12.73 -15.02
CA GLU A 86 8.77 -13.97 -14.95
C GLU A 86 7.30 -13.68 -15.19
N GLU A 87 6.58 -14.72 -15.61
CA GLU A 87 5.12 -14.64 -15.68
C GLU A 87 4.51 -14.63 -14.28
N PHE A 88 3.50 -13.78 -14.09
CA PHE A 88 2.69 -13.81 -12.89
C PHE A 88 1.91 -15.12 -12.79
N PRO A 89 1.99 -15.82 -11.65
CA PRO A 89 1.01 -16.84 -11.33
C PRO A 89 -0.40 -16.23 -11.42
N ILE A 90 -1.35 -16.99 -11.97
CA ILE A 90 -2.73 -16.55 -12.18
C ILE A 90 -3.34 -16.03 -10.87
N GLU A 91 -3.06 -16.71 -9.77
CA GLU A 91 -3.51 -16.35 -8.42
C GLU A 91 -2.97 -14.99 -7.99
N THR A 92 -1.73 -14.66 -8.38
CA THR A 92 -1.15 -13.37 -8.03
C THR A 92 -1.76 -12.25 -8.86
N LYS A 93 -1.96 -12.50 -10.16
CA LYS A 93 -2.62 -11.52 -11.03
C LYS A 93 -4.03 -11.22 -10.52
N GLN A 94 -4.80 -12.26 -10.18
CA GLN A 94 -6.11 -12.11 -9.58
C GLN A 94 -6.07 -11.41 -8.21
N LEU A 95 -5.08 -11.72 -7.37
CA LEU A 95 -4.91 -11.05 -6.08
C LEU A 95 -4.68 -9.54 -6.26
N LEU A 96 -3.80 -9.15 -7.18
CA LEU A 96 -3.45 -7.75 -7.43
C LEU A 96 -4.58 -6.98 -8.09
N GLU A 97 -5.26 -7.57 -9.08
CA GLU A 97 -6.35 -6.92 -9.83
C GLU A 97 -7.65 -6.79 -9.02
N ASN A 98 -7.93 -7.74 -8.12
CA ASN A 98 -9.14 -7.71 -7.29
C ASN A 98 -8.94 -7.05 -5.92
N PHE A 99 -7.72 -6.59 -5.60
CA PHE A 99 -7.47 -5.93 -4.33
C PHE A 99 -8.17 -4.57 -4.28
N SER A 100 -8.98 -4.34 -3.26
CA SER A 100 -9.79 -3.12 -3.12
C SER A 100 -9.01 -1.92 -2.59
N GLY A 101 -7.82 -2.15 -2.03
CA GLY A 101 -6.95 -1.09 -1.50
C GLY A 101 -5.89 -0.63 -2.51
N PRO A 102 -5.01 0.29 -2.10
CA PRO A 102 -3.94 0.77 -2.96
C PRO A 102 -2.91 -0.33 -3.28
N VAL A 103 -2.51 -0.39 -4.55
CA VAL A 103 -1.46 -1.28 -5.04
C VAL A 103 -0.32 -0.44 -5.61
N LEU A 104 0.89 -0.65 -5.12
CA LEU A 104 2.12 -0.11 -5.69
C LEU A 104 2.88 -1.22 -6.40
N VAL A 105 3.21 -1.05 -7.68
CA VAL A 105 3.94 -2.03 -8.48
C VAL A 105 5.23 -1.42 -9.01
N LEU A 106 6.36 -2.12 -8.84
CA LEU A 106 7.70 -1.62 -9.13
C LEU A 106 8.53 -2.66 -9.89
N GLY A 107 9.28 -2.21 -10.89
CA GLY A 107 10.31 -3.03 -11.56
C GLY A 107 9.79 -3.83 -12.76
N GLN A 108 10.28 -5.06 -12.90
CA GLN A 108 9.92 -5.95 -14.01
C GLN A 108 8.48 -6.46 -13.88
N ASN A 109 7.86 -6.87 -14.99
CA ASN A 109 6.55 -7.54 -15.07
C ASN A 109 5.33 -6.65 -14.73
N VAL A 110 5.54 -5.36 -14.47
CA VAL A 110 4.44 -4.41 -14.22
C VAL A 110 3.50 -4.32 -15.42
N GLU A 111 4.01 -4.55 -16.62
CA GLU A 111 3.28 -4.61 -17.87
C GLU A 111 2.29 -5.79 -17.97
N GLN A 112 2.39 -6.78 -17.09
CA GLN A 112 1.48 -7.95 -17.08
C GLN A 112 0.17 -7.69 -16.35
N LEU A 113 0.09 -6.60 -15.58
CA LEU A 113 -1.12 -6.15 -14.90
C LEU A 113 -1.98 -5.33 -15.86
N SER A 114 -3.30 -5.52 -15.74
CA SER A 114 -4.26 -4.73 -16.50
C SER A 114 -4.27 -3.28 -15.99
N ASN A 115 -4.38 -2.31 -16.91
CA ASN A 115 -4.66 -0.90 -16.57
C ASN A 115 -6.12 -0.71 -16.16
#